data_AF-A0A3P7NTE9-F1
#
_entry.id   AF-A0A3P7NTE9-F1
#
_cell.length_a   1.000
_cell.length_b   1.000
_cell.length_c   1.000
_cell.angle_alpha   90.00
_cell.angle_beta   90.00
_cell.angle_gamma   90.00
#
_symmetry.space_group_name_H-M   'P 1'
#
loop_
_entity.id
_entity.type
_entity.pdbx_description
1 polymer ?
#
loop_
_entity_poly.entity_id
_entity_poly.type
_entity_poly.pdbx_seq_one_letter_code
_entity_poly.pdbx_strand_id
1 'polypeptide(L)'
;MSPSDRKCIPYLLFFNLAFFAAPPETALGTLIPLLVCLLHVTRRFYECLFVHVFSDSKMSVVHYLAGHFFYLSLPVCLVSSEPSTDRGFASSSVFLSVVILLETGQHLAMKQLASLRPVESKGTKARYLPPTGSAFSYVTCPHFAMEIAFYITVHFYLGLRFVPFSALAMFVLVNQFCAARKNYQWYGEHFSAYTKHRTSLIPFIL
;
A
#
# COMPACT_ATOMS: atom_id res chain seq x y z
N MET A 1 -12.89 -16.40 13.79
CA MET A 1 -11.75 -15.50 13.50
C MET A 1 -10.58 -16.36 13.05
N SER A 2 -10.17 -16.19 11.80
CA SER A 2 -9.11 -16.98 11.17
C SER A 2 -7.74 -16.67 11.82
N PRO A 3 -6.80 -17.62 11.89
CA PRO A 3 -5.42 -17.35 12.28
C PRO A 3 -4.73 -16.24 11.47
N SER A 4 -5.21 -15.94 10.25
CA SER A 4 -4.73 -14.82 9.42
C SER A 4 -5.15 -13.46 9.98
N ASP A 5 -6.39 -13.35 10.50
CA ASP A 5 -6.98 -12.10 10.99
C ASP A 5 -6.19 -11.55 12.19
N ARG A 6 -5.64 -12.45 13.02
CA ARG A 6 -4.81 -12.10 14.19
C ARG A 6 -3.49 -11.42 13.83
N LYS A 7 -2.97 -11.61 12.61
CA LYS A 7 -1.67 -11.05 12.21
C LYS A 7 -1.74 -9.58 11.82
N CYS A 8 -2.93 -9.06 11.50
CA CYS A 8 -3.12 -7.69 11.02
C CYS A 8 -3.47 -6.71 12.15
N ILE A 9 -4.00 -7.20 13.28
CA ILE A 9 -4.52 -6.39 14.41
C ILE A 9 -3.48 -5.46 15.06
N PRO A 10 -2.19 -5.85 15.22
CA PRO A 10 -1.21 -4.98 15.87
C PRO A 10 -1.00 -3.65 15.13
N TYR A 11 -1.04 -3.67 13.79
CA TYR A 11 -0.66 -2.52 12.97
C TYR A 11 -1.57 -1.31 13.17
N LEU A 12 -2.88 -1.55 13.33
CA LEU A 12 -3.83 -0.47 13.51
C LEU A 12 -3.82 0.10 14.93
N LEU A 13 -3.66 -0.75 15.95
CA LEU A 13 -3.56 -0.33 17.35
C LEU A 13 -2.34 0.56 17.59
N PHE A 14 -1.17 0.18 17.06
CA PHE A 14 0.06 0.96 17.22
C PHE A 14 0.03 2.28 16.45
N PHE A 15 -0.51 2.29 15.22
CA PHE A 15 -0.62 3.52 14.46
C PHE A 15 -1.59 4.51 15.12
N ASN A 16 -2.71 4.04 15.68
CA ASN A 16 -3.63 4.89 16.45
C ASN A 16 -2.96 5.47 17.71
N LEU A 17 -2.20 4.67 18.46
CA LEU A 17 -1.49 5.16 19.65
C LEU A 17 -0.50 6.28 19.33
N ALA A 18 0.27 6.14 18.24
CA ALA A 18 1.22 7.16 17.83
C ALA A 18 0.57 8.38 17.17
N PHE A 19 -0.61 8.23 16.54
CA PHE A 19 -1.45 9.35 16.11
C PHE A 19 -1.90 10.19 17.31
N PHE A 20 -2.40 9.56 18.37
CA PHE A 20 -2.83 10.26 19.59
C PHE A 20 -1.67 10.84 20.42
N ALA A 21 -0.44 10.38 20.18
CA ALA A 21 0.76 10.95 20.79
C ALA A 21 1.34 12.14 20.00
N ALA A 22 0.76 12.51 18.85
CA ALA A 22 1.19 13.68 18.09
C ALA A 22 0.99 14.95 18.93
N PRO A 23 1.95 15.91 18.92
CA PRO A 23 1.83 17.13 19.69
C PRO A 23 0.59 17.92 19.28
N PRO A 24 -0.15 18.54 20.22
CA PRO A 24 -1.33 19.33 19.91
C PRO A 24 -1.02 20.57 19.04
N GLU A 25 0.25 20.98 18.98
CA GLU A 25 0.75 22.12 18.19
C GLU A 25 1.11 21.75 16.74
N THR A 26 0.77 20.55 16.27
CA THR A 26 1.11 20.08 14.92
C THR A 26 0.45 20.99 13.86
N ALA A 27 1.27 21.59 12.98
CA ALA A 27 0.77 22.47 11.92
C ALA A 27 -0.19 21.76 10.96
N LEU A 28 -1.12 22.51 10.38
CA LEU A 28 -2.12 21.99 9.41
C LEU A 28 -1.46 21.26 8.22
N GLY A 29 -0.31 21.76 7.75
CA GLY A 29 0.48 21.13 6.69
C GLY A 29 1.00 19.73 7.03
N THR A 30 1.08 19.37 8.32
CA THR A 30 1.46 18.03 8.79
C THR A 30 0.24 17.21 9.18
N LEU A 31 -0.82 17.84 9.71
CA LEU A 31 -2.07 17.17 10.09
C LEU A 31 -2.77 16.51 8.88
N ILE A 32 -2.81 17.18 7.73
CA ILE A 32 -3.43 16.66 6.51
C ILE A 32 -2.81 15.33 6.06
N PRO A 33 -1.49 15.23 5.78
CA PRO A 33 -0.87 13.97 5.37
C PRO A 33 -0.93 12.91 6.47
N LEU A 34 -0.92 13.31 7.74
CA LEU A 34 -1.04 12.41 8.87
C LEU A 34 -2.43 11.74 8.93
N LEU A 35 -3.52 12.50 8.73
CA LEU A 35 -4.88 11.96 8.59
C LEU A 35 -5.03 11.08 7.35
N VAL A 36 -4.44 11.50 6.22
CA VAL A 36 -4.43 10.70 4.99
C VAL A 36 -3.74 9.35 5.21
N CYS A 37 -2.57 9.32 5.86
CA CYS A 37 -1.89 8.08 6.20
C CYS A 37 -2.68 7.23 7.20
N LEU A 38 -3.37 7.84 8.17
CA LEU A 38 -4.28 7.12 9.08
C LEU A 38 -5.38 6.40 8.32
N LEU A 39 -6.06 7.10 7.41
CA LEU A 39 -7.13 6.53 6.59
C LEU A 39 -6.59 5.42 5.67
N HIS A 40 -5.42 5.64 5.07
CA HIS A 40 -4.73 4.65 4.24
C HIS A 40 -4.43 3.36 5.02
N VAL A 41 -3.79 3.45 6.19
CA VAL A 41 -3.47 2.29 7.03
C VAL A 41 -4.74 1.60 7.53
N THR A 42 -5.78 2.38 7.84
CA THR A 42 -7.07 1.84 8.29
C THR A 42 -7.79 1.07 7.18
N ARG A 43 -7.83 1.62 5.97
CA ARG A 43 -8.35 0.89 4.80
C ARG A 43 -7.55 -0.37 4.54
N ARG A 44 -6.21 -0.30 4.60
CA ARG A 44 -5.34 -1.47 4.44
C ARG A 44 -5.66 -2.57 5.42
N PHE A 45 -5.83 -2.21 6.69
CA PHE A 45 -6.23 -3.15 7.72
C PHE A 45 -7.60 -3.78 7.43
N TYR A 46 -8.60 -2.96 7.06
CA TYR A 46 -9.92 -3.45 6.64
C TYR A 46 -9.83 -4.43 5.47
N GLU A 47 -9.06 -4.10 4.44
CA GLU A 47 -8.84 -4.97 3.28
C GLU A 47 -8.20 -6.28 3.68
N CYS A 48 -7.20 -6.27 4.57
CA CYS A 48 -6.58 -7.49 5.06
C CYS A 48 -7.54 -8.41 5.82
N LEU A 49 -8.50 -7.84 6.56
CA LEU A 49 -9.47 -8.62 7.33
C LEU A 49 -10.64 -9.15 6.50
N PHE A 50 -11.16 -8.35 5.58
CA PHE A 50 -12.46 -8.62 4.96
C PHE A 50 -12.41 -8.86 3.45
N VAL A 51 -11.36 -8.40 2.76
CA VAL A 51 -11.26 -8.48 1.29
C VAL A 51 -10.18 -9.47 0.87
N HIS A 52 -9.05 -9.48 1.56
CA HIS A 52 -7.88 -10.23 1.16
C HIS A 52 -8.02 -11.71 1.52
N VAL A 53 -7.98 -12.56 0.50
CA VAL A 53 -7.90 -14.01 0.67
C VAL A 53 -6.42 -14.38 0.78
N PHE A 54 -6.00 -15.00 1.89
CA PHE A 54 -4.61 -15.42 2.07
C PHE A 54 -4.32 -16.70 1.28
N SER A 55 -3.10 -16.82 0.76
CA SER A 55 -2.57 -18.07 0.19
C SER A 55 -1.67 -18.77 1.21
N ASP A 56 -1.26 -20.02 0.94
CA ASP A 56 -0.32 -20.80 1.76
C ASP A 56 1.13 -20.24 1.78
N SER A 57 1.34 -19.01 1.28
CA SER A 57 2.65 -18.36 1.29
C SER A 57 3.06 -17.96 2.72
N LYS A 58 4.29 -18.33 3.11
CA LYS A 58 4.86 -18.01 4.41
C LYS A 58 5.77 -16.79 4.32
N MET A 59 5.49 -15.78 5.14
CA MET A 59 6.32 -14.58 5.28
C MET A 59 7.51 -14.85 6.21
N SER A 60 8.70 -14.38 5.84
CA SER A 60 9.89 -14.44 6.71
C SER A 60 9.68 -13.59 7.97
N VAL A 61 10.21 -14.04 9.11
CA VAL A 61 10.18 -13.32 10.40
C VAL A 61 10.83 -11.93 10.28
N VAL A 62 11.93 -11.83 9.52
CA VAL A 62 12.61 -10.54 9.29
C VAL A 62 11.67 -9.55 8.59
N HIS A 63 10.94 -10.02 7.58
CA HIS A 63 9.99 -9.19 6.84
C HIS A 63 8.81 -8.78 7.72
N TYR A 64 8.35 -9.68 8.59
CA TYR A 64 7.29 -9.41 9.56
C TYR A 64 7.70 -8.33 10.58
N LEU A 65 8.92 -8.40 11.12
CA LEU A 65 9.46 -7.40 12.04
C LEU A 65 9.69 -6.05 11.35
N ALA A 66 10.19 -6.06 10.10
CA ALA A 66 10.34 -4.85 9.31
C ALA A 66 9.01 -4.10 9.11
N GLY A 67 7.91 -4.83 8.89
CA GLY A 67 6.57 -4.25 8.84
C GLY A 67 6.16 -3.55 10.13
N HIS A 68 6.43 -4.15 11.30
CA HIS A 68 6.14 -3.53 12.59
C HIS A 68 6.94 -2.24 12.79
N PHE A 69 8.23 -2.28 12.51
CA PHE A 69 9.09 -1.11 12.59
C PHE A 69 8.61 0.03 11.67
N PHE A 70 8.17 -0.31 10.46
CA PHE A 70 7.61 0.65 9.52
C PHE A 70 6.36 1.36 10.07
N TYR A 71 5.38 0.63 10.59
CA TYR A 71 4.14 1.25 11.11
C TYR A 71 4.36 2.07 12.40
N LEU A 72 5.34 1.70 13.22
CA LEU A 72 5.72 2.47 14.41
C LEU A 72 6.44 3.78 14.05
N SER A 73 7.28 3.75 13.01
CA SER A 73 8.06 4.92 12.58
C SER A 73 7.25 5.88 11.70
N LEU A 74 6.24 5.42 10.98
CA LEU A 74 5.43 6.23 10.06
C LEU A 74 4.90 7.55 10.67
N PRO A 75 4.17 7.54 11.80
CA PRO A 75 3.66 8.77 12.42
C PRO A 75 4.77 9.68 12.94
N VAL A 76 5.84 9.11 13.53
CA VAL A 76 7.00 9.87 14.03
C VAL A 76 7.70 10.59 12.88
N CYS A 77 7.99 9.89 11.79
CA CYS A 77 8.62 10.46 10.61
C CYS A 77 7.74 11.54 9.95
N LEU A 78 6.41 11.37 9.94
CA LEU A 78 5.50 12.39 9.41
C LEU A 78 5.56 13.68 10.23
N VAL A 79 5.44 13.58 11.56
CA VAL A 79 5.54 14.73 12.47
C VAL A 79 6.90 15.41 12.36
N SER A 80 7.98 14.63 12.21
CA SER A 80 9.34 15.17 12.02
C SER A 80 9.64 15.67 10.59
N SER A 81 8.69 15.59 9.66
CA SER A 81 8.87 15.97 8.25
C SER A 81 8.02 17.18 7.86
N GLU A 82 7.81 18.09 8.80
CA GLU A 82 6.95 19.26 8.60
C GLU A 82 7.30 20.04 7.32
N PRO A 83 6.29 20.43 6.52
CA PRO A 83 6.51 21.27 5.35
C PRO A 83 7.19 22.59 5.73
N SER A 84 8.19 23.01 4.95
CA SER A 84 8.92 24.27 5.17
C SER A 84 8.10 25.52 4.87
N THR A 85 6.96 25.36 4.21
CA THR A 85 6.06 26.44 3.78
C THR A 85 4.64 25.99 4.03
N ASP A 86 3.78 26.93 4.44
CA ASP A 86 2.36 26.65 4.60
C ASP A 86 1.75 26.13 3.30
N ARG A 87 0.92 25.10 3.42
CA ARG A 87 0.27 24.44 2.29
C ARG A 87 -1.09 25.07 2.09
N GLY A 88 -1.13 26.08 1.22
CA GLY A 88 -2.37 26.76 0.85
C GLY A 88 -3.45 25.79 0.33
N PHE A 89 -4.69 26.25 0.39
CA PHE A 89 -5.89 25.46 0.05
C PHE A 89 -5.80 24.73 -1.29
N ALA A 90 -5.32 25.41 -2.35
CA ALA A 90 -5.19 24.82 -3.68
C ALA A 90 -4.26 23.59 -3.68
N SER A 91 -3.08 23.69 -3.06
CA SER A 91 -2.13 22.58 -2.98
C SER A 91 -2.71 21.40 -2.18
N SER A 92 -3.39 21.70 -1.08
CA SER A 92 -4.02 20.69 -0.22
C SER A 92 -5.19 19.99 -0.93
N SER A 93 -5.98 20.73 -1.72
CA SER A 93 -7.08 20.18 -2.53
C SER A 93 -6.59 19.25 -3.64
N VAL A 94 -5.53 19.64 -4.37
CA VAL A 94 -4.91 18.78 -5.39
C VAL A 94 -4.32 17.52 -4.76
N PHE A 95 -3.61 17.66 -3.64
CA PHE A 95 -3.06 16.53 -2.89
C PHE A 95 -4.15 15.52 -2.49
N LEU A 96 -5.24 15.99 -1.88
CA LEU A 96 -6.36 15.13 -1.47
C LEU A 96 -7.02 14.45 -2.67
N SER A 97 -7.21 15.17 -3.79
CA SER A 97 -7.82 14.62 -5.00
C SER A 97 -6.98 13.47 -5.59
N VAL A 98 -5.66 13.64 -5.66
CA VAL A 98 -4.73 12.61 -6.13
C VAL A 98 -4.73 11.41 -5.17
N VAL A 99 -4.68 11.65 -3.86
CA VAL A 99 -4.77 10.60 -2.84
C VAL A 99 -6.05 9.80 -2.99
N ILE A 100 -7.22 10.44 -3.11
CA ILE A 100 -8.51 9.77 -3.26
C ILE A 100 -8.53 8.88 -4.50
N LEU A 101 -8.00 9.38 -5.62
CA LEU A 101 -7.90 8.61 -6.86
C LEU A 101 -7.03 7.36 -6.70
N LEU A 102 -5.85 7.52 -6.10
CA LEU A 102 -4.91 6.42 -5.85
C LEU A 102 -5.50 5.38 -4.90
N GLU A 103 -6.05 5.80 -3.77
CA GLU A 103 -6.69 4.92 -2.78
C GLU A 103 -7.85 4.13 -3.39
N THR A 104 -8.69 4.80 -4.18
CA THR A 104 -9.84 4.18 -4.84
C THR A 104 -9.38 3.16 -5.88
N GLY A 105 -8.45 3.53 -6.76
CA GLY A 105 -7.90 2.61 -7.76
C GLY A 105 -7.28 1.38 -7.12
N GLN A 106 -6.58 1.57 -6.01
CA GLN A 106 -5.92 0.49 -5.30
C GLN A 106 -6.91 -0.45 -4.61
N HIS A 107 -7.96 0.10 -4.00
CA HIS A 107 -9.06 -0.67 -3.44
C HIS A 107 -9.80 -1.51 -4.50
N LEU A 108 -10.06 -0.93 -5.67
CA LEU A 108 -10.67 -1.63 -6.79
C LEU A 108 -9.80 -2.78 -7.30
N ALA A 109 -8.48 -2.56 -7.41
CA ALA A 109 -7.54 -3.61 -7.80
C ALA A 109 -7.51 -4.76 -6.79
N MET A 110 -7.58 -4.46 -5.48
CA MET A 110 -7.67 -5.48 -4.43
C MET A 110 -8.97 -6.27 -4.49
N LYS A 111 -10.11 -5.59 -4.70
CA LYS A 111 -11.42 -6.26 -4.87
C LYS A 111 -11.42 -7.20 -6.08
N GLN A 112 -10.82 -6.80 -7.18
CA GLN A 112 -10.70 -7.64 -8.37
C GLN A 112 -9.81 -8.88 -8.10
N LEU A 113 -8.72 -8.74 -7.35
CA LEU A 113 -7.89 -9.88 -6.96
C LEU A 113 -8.65 -10.84 -6.03
N ALA A 114 -9.43 -10.30 -5.10
CA ALA A 114 -10.25 -11.09 -4.19
C ALA A 114 -11.34 -11.89 -4.94
N SER A 115 -12.00 -11.29 -5.94
CA SER A 115 -13.06 -11.94 -6.70
C SER A 115 -12.59 -13.13 -7.53
N LEU A 116 -11.29 -13.22 -7.83
CA LEU A 116 -10.69 -14.33 -8.59
C LEU A 116 -10.45 -15.58 -7.76
N ARG A 117 -10.64 -15.51 -6.44
CA ARG A 117 -10.52 -16.64 -5.53
C ARG A 117 -11.90 -16.99 -5.02
N PRO A 118 -12.67 -17.84 -5.72
CA PRO A 118 -13.94 -18.31 -5.19
C PRO A 118 -13.71 -19.06 -3.87
N VAL A 119 -14.63 -18.87 -2.93
CA VAL A 119 -14.66 -19.64 -1.68
C VAL A 119 -14.72 -21.12 -2.04
N GLU A 120 -13.82 -21.92 -1.45
CA GLU A 120 -13.73 -23.35 -1.72
C GLU A 120 -15.10 -24.02 -1.59
N SER A 121 -15.66 -24.43 -2.74
CA SER A 121 -16.72 -25.43 -2.79
C SER A 121 -16.08 -26.78 -2.49
N LYS A 122 -16.56 -27.46 -1.43
CA LYS A 122 -16.04 -28.74 -0.91
C LYS A 122 -15.57 -29.66 -2.04
N GLY A 123 -14.25 -29.88 -2.13
CA GLY A 123 -13.65 -30.93 -2.98
C GLY A 123 -12.92 -30.47 -4.25
N THR A 124 -12.90 -29.17 -4.58
CA THR A 124 -12.17 -28.67 -5.76
C THR A 124 -10.92 -27.88 -5.33
N LYS A 125 -9.71 -28.28 -5.76
CA LYS A 125 -8.50 -27.48 -5.53
C LYS A 125 -8.70 -26.08 -6.10
N ALA A 126 -8.57 -25.04 -5.28
CA ALA A 126 -8.69 -23.65 -5.70
C ALA A 126 -7.71 -23.37 -6.87
N ARG A 127 -8.24 -23.15 -8.07
CA ARG A 127 -7.44 -22.81 -9.25
C ARG A 127 -7.14 -21.32 -9.21
N TYR A 128 -5.86 -20.96 -9.14
CA TYR A 128 -5.45 -19.58 -9.24
C TYR A 128 -5.74 -19.05 -10.65
N LEU A 129 -6.43 -17.91 -10.76
CA LEU A 129 -6.75 -17.25 -12.03
C LEU A 129 -6.05 -15.89 -12.11
N PRO A 130 -5.39 -15.57 -13.24
CA PRO A 130 -4.77 -14.27 -13.42
C PRO A 130 -5.82 -13.18 -13.68
N PRO A 131 -5.68 -11.97 -13.07
CA PRO A 131 -6.62 -10.87 -13.26
C PRO A 131 -6.52 -10.27 -14.67
N THR A 132 -7.66 -10.08 -15.33
CA THR A 132 -7.75 -9.44 -16.66
C THR A 132 -8.68 -8.23 -16.64
N GLY A 133 -8.44 -7.25 -17.50
CA GLY A 133 -9.22 -6.00 -17.55
C GLY A 133 -8.71 -4.89 -16.63
N SER A 134 -9.22 -3.68 -16.82
CA SER A 134 -8.83 -2.47 -16.06
C SER A 134 -7.31 -2.26 -16.02
N ALA A 135 -6.74 -1.84 -14.89
CA ALA A 135 -5.30 -1.62 -14.74
C ALA A 135 -4.46 -2.90 -14.95
N PHE A 136 -5.04 -4.09 -14.74
CA PHE A 136 -4.37 -5.37 -14.97
C PHE A 136 -4.19 -5.72 -16.46
N SER A 137 -4.79 -4.95 -17.37
CA SER A 137 -4.50 -5.05 -18.81
C SER A 137 -3.10 -4.56 -19.15
N TYR A 138 -2.52 -3.66 -18.35
CA TYR A 138 -1.25 -2.98 -18.63
C TYR A 138 -0.10 -3.47 -17.74
N VAL A 139 -0.38 -3.70 -16.46
CA VAL A 139 0.61 -4.08 -15.45
C VAL A 139 0.13 -5.28 -14.65
N THR A 140 1.06 -6.16 -14.24
CA THR A 140 0.75 -7.36 -13.46
C THR A 140 0.36 -7.04 -12.02
N CYS A 141 0.94 -5.98 -11.43
CA CYS A 141 0.68 -5.59 -10.04
C CYS A 141 0.35 -4.09 -9.89
N PRO A 142 -0.80 -3.61 -10.44
CA PRO A 142 -1.18 -2.20 -10.39
C PRO A 142 -1.32 -1.66 -8.96
N HIS A 143 -1.72 -2.50 -8.01
CA HIS A 143 -1.87 -2.12 -6.61
C HIS A 143 -0.54 -1.75 -5.93
N PHE A 144 0.59 -2.36 -6.34
CA PHE A 144 1.91 -1.98 -5.84
C PHE A 144 2.36 -0.66 -6.44
N ALA A 145 2.08 -0.42 -7.73
CA ALA A 145 2.33 0.87 -8.38
C ALA A 145 1.56 2.01 -7.69
N MET A 146 0.29 1.79 -7.38
CA MET A 146 -0.54 2.78 -6.68
C MET A 146 -0.06 3.04 -5.24
N GLU A 147 0.45 2.02 -4.54
CA GLU A 147 1.09 2.23 -3.24
C GLU A 147 2.30 3.16 -3.35
N ILE A 148 3.20 2.86 -4.29
CA ILE A 148 4.40 3.67 -4.50
C ILE A 148 4.01 5.11 -4.85
N ALA A 149 3.05 5.30 -5.75
CA ALA A 149 2.53 6.61 -6.12
C ALA A 149 1.91 7.36 -4.92
N PHE A 150 1.23 6.67 -4.00
CA PHE A 150 0.68 7.27 -2.79
C PHE A 150 1.79 7.84 -1.90
N TYR A 151 2.82 7.05 -1.56
CA TYR A 151 3.91 7.52 -0.70
C TYR A 151 4.75 8.61 -1.38
N ILE A 152 4.94 8.54 -2.70
CA ILE A 152 5.56 9.61 -3.48
C ILE A 152 4.73 10.89 -3.36
N THR A 153 3.41 10.81 -3.55
CA THR A 153 2.49 11.97 -3.45
C THR A 153 2.55 12.64 -2.08
N VAL A 154 2.57 11.85 -0.99
CA VAL A 154 2.78 12.36 0.37
C VAL A 154 4.15 13.04 0.48
N HIS A 155 5.20 12.44 -0.06
CA HIS A 155 6.54 13.02 0.01
C HIS A 155 6.66 14.35 -0.75
N PHE A 156 6.02 14.45 -1.92
CA PHE A 156 5.89 15.71 -2.66
C PHE A 156 5.18 16.78 -1.82
N TYR A 157 4.10 16.42 -1.13
CA TYR A 157 3.37 17.33 -0.26
C TYR A 157 4.21 17.80 0.96
N LEU A 158 5.14 17.00 1.45
CA LEU A 158 6.07 17.42 2.52
C LEU A 158 7.25 18.27 2.01
N GLY A 159 7.47 18.33 0.69
CA GLY A 159 8.33 19.32 0.04
C GLY A 159 9.67 18.82 -0.51
N LEU A 160 9.76 17.55 -0.96
CA LEU A 160 10.89 16.95 -1.71
C LEU A 160 12.32 17.08 -1.11
N ARG A 161 12.45 17.65 0.07
CA ARG A 161 13.72 17.69 0.81
C ARG A 161 14.00 16.30 1.39
N PHE A 162 15.26 16.05 1.70
CA PHE A 162 15.64 14.88 2.47
C PHE A 162 15.15 15.05 3.92
N VAL A 163 14.05 14.39 4.25
CA VAL A 163 13.39 14.42 5.57
C VAL A 163 13.23 12.99 6.08
N PRO A 164 12.94 12.76 7.37
CA PRO A 164 12.73 11.40 7.89
C PRO A 164 11.72 10.57 7.06
N PHE A 165 10.67 11.20 6.52
CA PHE A 165 9.72 10.53 5.63
C PHE A 165 10.33 10.02 4.31
N SER A 166 11.41 10.62 3.80
CA SER A 166 12.12 10.15 2.60
C SER A 166 12.59 8.71 2.76
N ALA A 167 13.12 8.34 3.94
CA ALA A 167 13.58 6.98 4.20
C ALA A 167 12.43 5.97 4.15
N LEU A 168 11.25 6.34 4.65
CA LEU A 168 10.05 5.51 4.59
C LEU A 168 9.53 5.37 3.16
N ALA A 169 9.46 6.47 2.41
CA ALA A 169 9.04 6.43 1.00
C ALA A 169 9.99 5.54 0.18
N MET A 170 11.30 5.61 0.42
CA MET A 170 12.30 4.74 -0.19
C MET A 170 12.13 3.27 0.22
N PHE A 171 11.88 3.01 1.51
CA PHE A 171 11.59 1.67 1.98
C PHE A 171 10.37 1.07 1.27
N VAL A 172 9.26 1.81 1.16
CA VAL A 172 8.05 1.37 0.45
C VAL A 172 8.33 1.11 -1.02
N LEU A 173 9.07 2.01 -1.68
CA LEU A 173 9.46 1.86 -3.08
C LEU A 173 10.20 0.54 -3.31
N VAL A 174 11.27 0.30 -2.55
CA VAL A 174 12.07 -0.92 -2.68
C VAL A 174 11.25 -2.16 -2.34
N ASN A 175 10.48 -2.10 -1.25
CA ASN A 175 9.64 -3.21 -0.80
C ASN A 175 8.63 -3.63 -1.87
N GLN A 176 7.84 -2.68 -2.36
CA GLN A 176 6.79 -2.95 -3.33
C GLN A 176 7.35 -3.31 -4.71
N PHE A 177 8.49 -2.75 -5.09
CA PHE A 177 9.18 -3.15 -6.30
C PHE A 177 9.64 -4.62 -6.24
N CYS A 178 10.28 -5.02 -5.13
CA CYS A 178 10.70 -6.41 -4.94
C CYS A 178 9.50 -7.38 -4.90
N ALA A 179 8.40 -7.01 -4.25
CA ALA A 179 7.18 -7.80 -4.21
C ALA A 179 6.56 -7.96 -5.60
N ALA A 180 6.50 -6.89 -6.38
CA ALA A 180 6.00 -6.90 -7.75
C ALA A 180 6.82 -7.81 -8.66
N ARG A 181 8.16 -7.73 -8.58
CA ARG A 181 9.05 -8.56 -9.39
C ARG A 181 8.87 -10.05 -9.08
N LYS A 182 8.75 -10.41 -7.80
CA LYS A 182 8.47 -11.80 -7.38
C LYS A 182 7.12 -12.28 -7.91
N ASN A 183 6.08 -11.46 -7.80
CA ASN A 183 4.76 -11.79 -8.36
C ASN A 183 4.81 -11.95 -9.88
N TYR A 184 5.49 -11.04 -10.58
CA TYR A 184 5.66 -11.12 -12.03
C TYR A 184 6.38 -12.41 -12.46
N GLN A 185 7.47 -12.77 -11.79
CA GLN A 185 8.19 -14.03 -12.05
C GLN A 185 7.30 -15.25 -11.83
N TRP A 186 6.58 -15.29 -10.70
CA TRP A 186 5.64 -16.35 -10.40
C TRP A 186 4.54 -16.47 -11.47
N TYR A 187 3.98 -15.35 -11.93
CA TYR A 187 3.03 -15.33 -13.04
C TYR A 187 3.65 -15.80 -14.35
N GLY A 188 4.92 -15.49 -14.63
CA GLY A 188 5.62 -15.95 -15.82
C GLY A 188 5.82 -17.47 -15.85
N GLU A 189 6.13 -18.06 -14.70
CA GLU A 189 6.32 -19.51 -14.53
C GLU A 189 5.00 -20.28 -14.67
N HIS A 190 3.88 -19.73 -14.18
CA HIS A 190 2.59 -20.43 -14.12
C HIS A 190 1.64 -20.04 -15.27
N PHE A 191 1.80 -18.84 -15.83
CA PHE A 191 0.92 -18.23 -16.83
C PHE A 191 1.74 -17.43 -17.84
N SER A 192 2.64 -18.07 -18.59
CA SER A 192 3.53 -17.38 -19.55
C SER A 192 2.81 -16.50 -20.58
N ALA A 193 1.60 -16.89 -21.03
CA ALA A 193 0.77 -16.08 -21.92
C ALA A 193 0.27 -14.78 -21.27
N TYR A 194 0.15 -14.76 -19.94
CA TYR A 194 -0.31 -13.60 -19.18
C TYR A 194 0.75 -12.50 -19.09
N THR A 195 2.03 -12.85 -18.89
CA THR A 195 3.11 -11.87 -18.73
C THR A 195 3.65 -11.32 -20.05
N LYS A 196 3.38 -12.00 -21.18
CA LYS A 196 3.95 -11.66 -22.51
C LYS A 196 3.69 -10.24 -22.99
N HIS A 197 2.57 -9.63 -22.60
CA HIS A 197 2.18 -8.27 -23.02
C HIS A 197 2.05 -7.31 -21.83
N ARG A 198 2.57 -7.69 -20.66
CA ARG A 198 2.41 -6.93 -19.40
C ARG A 198 3.76 -6.65 -18.77
N THR A 199 3.85 -5.51 -18.11
CA THR A 199 5.00 -5.09 -17.30
C THR A 199 4.74 -5.37 -15.84
N SER A 200 5.79 -5.39 -15.01
CA SER A 200 5.65 -5.71 -13.59
C SER A 200 4.90 -4.61 -12.81
N LEU A 201 5.23 -3.34 -13.07
CA LEU A 201 4.82 -2.24 -12.20
C LEU A 201 4.59 -0.91 -12.94
N ILE A 202 5.49 -0.52 -13.86
CA ILE A 202 5.34 0.72 -14.64
C ILE A 202 5.11 0.35 -16.11
N PRO A 203 3.98 0.79 -16.71
CA PRO A 203 3.72 0.52 -18.10
C PRO A 203 4.88 1.05 -18.96
N PHE A 204 5.42 0.17 -19.80
CA PHE A 204 6.49 0.45 -20.78
C PHE A 204 7.90 0.73 -20.24
N ILE A 205 8.15 0.59 -18.93
CA ILE A 205 9.51 0.73 -18.37
C ILE A 205 9.99 -0.58 -17.74
N LEU A 206 9.16 -1.23 -16.91
CA LEU A 206 9.51 -2.42 -16.10
C LEU A 206 8.31 -3.32 -15.79
#